data_AF-A0A089JZR4-F1
#
_entry.id   AF-A0A089JZR4-F1
#
_cell.length_a   1.000
_cell.length_b   1.000
_cell.length_c   1.000
_cell.angle_alpha   90.00
_cell.angle_beta   90.00
_cell.angle_gamma   90.00
#
_symmetry.space_group_name_H-M   'P 1'
#
loop_
_entity.id
_entity.type
_entity.pdbx_description
1 polymer ?
#
loop_
_entity_poly.entity_id
_entity_poly.type
_entity_poly.pdbx_seq_one_letter_code
_entity_poly.pdbx_strand_id
1 'polypeptide(L)'
;MSNYIVKIIPKHEKTIPGEKERNAIKNQMRLMTVNKEISEQLYNEVTFIDSGSNFEGIRCNHCMTYLEPDWWVEQMDTKSSNQFNDLSIISPCCASALSLNELYYIWPMGFAKYVIEIMNPEEDEVIRIEQFIENINYKLIRAHY
;
A
#
# COMPACT_ATOMS: atom_id res chain seq x y z
N MET A 1 20.36 10.98 -5.12
CA MET A 1 19.07 11.65 -5.37
C MET A 1 18.05 10.67 -4.85
N SER A 2 17.29 11.04 -3.82
CA SER A 2 16.20 10.19 -3.36
C SER A 2 14.94 10.49 -4.15
N ASN A 3 14.13 9.47 -4.38
CA ASN A 3 12.83 9.58 -5.02
C ASN A 3 11.74 9.46 -3.96
N TYR A 4 10.86 10.44 -3.91
CA TYR A 4 9.62 10.38 -3.15
C TYR A 4 8.48 9.98 -4.08
N ILE A 5 7.77 8.89 -3.77
CA ILE A 5 6.72 8.35 -4.62
C ILE A 5 5.47 8.17 -3.77
N VAL A 6 4.37 8.75 -4.22
CA VAL A 6 3.04 8.42 -3.69
C VAL A 6 2.45 7.31 -4.53
N LYS A 7 2.08 6.21 -3.88
CA LYS A 7 1.45 5.04 -4.50
C LYS A 7 0.02 4.92 -4.01
N ILE A 8 -0.92 4.71 -4.93
CA ILE A 8 -2.33 4.53 -4.64
C ILE A 8 -2.72 3.14 -5.09
N ILE A 9 -3.27 2.35 -4.15
CA ILE A 9 -3.63 0.96 -4.37
C ILE A 9 -5.06 0.67 -3.92
N PRO A 10 -5.80 -0.26 -4.54
CA PRO A 10 -7.07 -0.72 -4.01
C PRO A 10 -6.91 -1.31 -2.60
N LYS A 11 -7.93 -1.16 -1.73
CA LYS A 11 -7.88 -1.72 -0.36
C LYS A 11 -7.74 -3.24 -0.33
N HIS A 12 -8.39 -3.93 -1.27
CA HIS A 12 -8.36 -5.40 -1.37
C HIS A 12 -7.38 -5.85 -2.46
N GLU A 13 -6.46 -6.74 -2.12
CA GLU A 13 -5.21 -6.99 -2.83
C GLU A 13 -5.37 -7.56 -4.24
N LYS A 14 -6.43 -8.33 -4.48
CA LYS A 14 -6.74 -8.92 -5.79
C LYS A 14 -7.54 -7.99 -6.72
N THR A 15 -7.92 -6.81 -6.26
CA THR A 15 -8.79 -5.91 -7.01
C THR A 15 -8.05 -5.30 -8.18
N ILE A 16 -8.64 -5.42 -9.37
CA ILE A 16 -8.23 -4.67 -10.56
C ILE A 16 -9.41 -3.77 -10.92
N PRO A 17 -9.33 -2.45 -10.66
CA PRO A 17 -10.41 -1.51 -10.95
C PRO A 17 -10.73 -1.48 -12.44
N GLY A 18 -11.99 -1.25 -12.81
CA GLY A 18 -12.40 -1.12 -14.22
C GLY A 18 -11.78 0.11 -14.88
N GLU A 19 -11.68 0.12 -16.21
CA GLU A 19 -11.01 1.22 -16.95
C GLU A 19 -11.59 2.61 -16.64
N LYS A 20 -12.92 2.71 -16.53
CA LYS A 20 -13.61 3.96 -16.18
C LYS A 20 -13.16 4.49 -14.81
N GLU A 21 -13.04 3.61 -13.81
CA GLU A 21 -12.60 3.95 -12.46
C GLU A 21 -11.12 4.36 -12.45
N ARG A 22 -10.25 3.57 -13.10
CA ARG A 22 -8.82 3.89 -13.25
C ARG A 22 -8.62 5.26 -13.88
N ASN A 23 -9.34 5.55 -14.97
CA ASN A 23 -9.25 6.85 -15.64
C ASN A 23 -9.80 8.00 -14.78
N ALA A 24 -10.89 7.77 -14.05
CA ALA A 24 -11.42 8.78 -13.13
C ALA A 24 -10.40 9.15 -12.05
N ILE A 25 -9.77 8.16 -11.41
CA ILE A 25 -8.77 8.39 -10.36
C ILE A 25 -7.53 9.07 -10.95
N LYS A 26 -6.99 8.59 -12.07
CA LYS A 26 -5.84 9.24 -12.73
C LYS A 26 -6.13 10.70 -13.10
N ASN A 27 -7.33 11.00 -13.58
CA ASN A 27 -7.71 12.37 -13.89
C ASN A 27 -7.79 13.24 -12.63
N GLN A 28 -8.31 12.71 -11.52
CA GLN A 28 -8.29 13.43 -10.24
C GLN A 28 -6.85 13.68 -9.75
N MET A 29 -5.96 12.69 -9.86
CA MET A 29 -4.54 12.89 -9.53
C MET A 29 -3.92 13.98 -10.39
N ARG A 30 -4.14 13.97 -11.72
CA ARG A 30 -3.65 15.03 -12.63
C ARG A 30 -4.13 16.43 -12.26
N LEU A 31 -5.34 16.57 -11.73
CA LEU A 31 -5.87 17.85 -11.27
C LEU A 31 -5.24 18.30 -9.95
N MET A 32 -4.89 17.36 -9.06
CA MET A 32 -4.31 17.66 -7.75
C MET A 32 -2.80 17.84 -7.76
N THR A 33 -2.10 17.22 -8.73
CA THR A 33 -0.63 17.24 -8.86
C THR A 33 -0.22 17.80 -10.22
N VAL A 34 0.08 19.09 -10.26
CA VAL A 34 0.37 19.78 -11.52
C VAL A 34 1.82 19.49 -11.93
N ASN A 35 2.03 19.14 -13.20
CA ASN A 35 3.35 18.81 -13.77
C ASN A 35 4.08 17.64 -13.09
N LYS A 36 3.37 16.76 -12.36
CA LYS A 36 3.96 15.51 -11.84
C LYS A 36 3.81 14.38 -12.85
N GLU A 37 4.79 13.49 -12.86
CA GLU A 37 4.70 12.25 -13.61
C GLU A 37 3.75 11.30 -12.89
N ILE A 38 2.76 10.78 -13.62
CA ILE A 38 1.78 9.82 -13.12
C ILE A 38 1.81 8.59 -14.02
N SER A 39 2.09 7.44 -13.43
CA SER A 39 2.12 6.15 -14.11
C SER A 39 1.14 5.17 -13.46
N GLU A 40 0.83 4.10 -14.17
CA GLU A 40 0.07 2.97 -13.61
C GLU A 40 0.81 1.66 -13.86
N GLN A 41 0.73 0.76 -12.90
CA GLN A 41 1.31 -0.57 -12.98
C GLN A 41 0.21 -1.61 -12.77
N LEU A 42 0.23 -2.66 -13.60
CA LEU A 42 -0.63 -3.83 -13.47
C LEU A 42 0.25 -5.07 -13.37
N TYR A 43 0.20 -5.73 -12.21
CA TYR A 43 0.94 -6.96 -11.94
C TYR A 43 0.08 -8.19 -12.25
N ASN A 44 0.73 -9.23 -12.76
CA ASN A 44 0.10 -10.53 -13.00
C ASN A 44 -0.36 -11.19 -11.70
N GLU A 45 0.42 -11.02 -10.63
CA GLU A 45 0.16 -11.56 -9.29
C GLU A 45 0.03 -10.43 -8.26
N VAL A 46 -0.50 -10.78 -7.08
CA VAL A 46 -0.52 -9.86 -5.94
C VAL A 46 0.92 -9.52 -5.57
N THR A 47 1.24 -8.23 -5.49
CA THR A 47 2.59 -7.73 -5.21
C THR A 47 2.57 -6.91 -3.93
N PHE A 48 3.61 -7.06 -3.09
CA PHE A 48 3.80 -6.23 -1.92
C PHE A 48 4.27 -4.84 -2.34
N ILE A 49 3.58 -3.81 -1.85
CA ILE A 49 3.83 -2.41 -2.15
C ILE A 49 4.35 -1.76 -0.87
N ASP A 50 5.66 -1.53 -0.82
CA ASP A 50 6.36 -0.99 0.33
C ASP A 50 6.45 0.55 0.31
N SER A 51 6.79 1.10 1.49
CA SER A 51 7.07 2.51 1.74
C SER A 51 8.57 2.84 1.68
N GLY A 52 9.42 1.94 1.17
CA GLY A 52 10.86 2.11 1.07
C GLY A 52 11.52 2.38 2.42
N SER A 53 12.38 3.40 2.47
CA SER A 53 13.09 3.80 3.69
C SER A 53 12.18 4.38 4.78
N ASN A 54 10.89 4.60 4.51
CA ASN A 54 9.93 5.03 5.53
C ASN A 54 9.47 3.89 6.44
N PHE A 55 9.91 2.64 6.23
CA PHE A 55 9.51 1.55 7.12
C PHE A 55 9.96 1.79 8.57
N GLU A 56 9.01 1.88 9.50
CA GLU A 56 9.29 2.09 10.94
C GLU A 56 8.80 0.94 11.83
N GLY A 57 8.12 -0.06 11.26
CA GLY A 57 7.63 -1.23 11.96
C GLY A 57 6.15 -1.53 11.73
N ILE A 58 5.70 -2.64 12.34
CA ILE A 58 4.35 -3.18 12.19
C ILE A 58 3.74 -3.44 13.56
N ARG A 59 2.44 -3.22 13.68
CA ARG A 59 1.63 -3.57 14.84
C ARG A 59 0.50 -4.50 14.43
N CYS A 60 0.06 -5.31 15.39
CA CYS A 60 -1.17 -6.07 15.28
C CYS A 60 -2.36 -5.11 15.16
N ASN A 61 -3.19 -5.23 14.12
CA ASN A 61 -4.41 -4.43 13.98
C ASN A 61 -5.54 -4.83 14.95
N HIS A 62 -5.37 -5.91 15.70
CA HIS A 62 -6.33 -6.34 16.73
C HIS A 62 -5.96 -5.82 18.13
N CYS A 63 -4.75 -6.07 18.63
CA CYS A 63 -4.34 -5.66 19.98
C CYS A 63 -3.33 -4.51 20.01
N MET A 64 -2.92 -3.98 18.86
CA MET A 64 -1.97 -2.87 18.68
C MET A 64 -0.55 -3.10 19.25
N THR A 65 -0.24 -4.32 19.70
CA THR A 65 1.11 -4.71 20.09
C THR A 65 2.03 -4.70 18.88
N TYR A 66 3.26 -4.19 19.07
CA TYR A 66 4.32 -4.28 18.07
C TYR A 66 4.60 -5.75 17.72
N LEU A 67 4.79 -6.01 16.44
CA LEU A 67 5.17 -7.32 15.93
C LEU A 67 6.66 -7.29 15.62
N GLU A 68 7.37 -8.36 16.00
CA GLU A 68 8.80 -8.47 15.77
C GLU A 68 9.09 -8.47 14.26
N PRO A 69 10.08 -7.67 13.79
CA PRO A 69 10.43 -7.61 12.37
C PRO A 69 10.79 -8.99 11.80
N ASP A 70 11.55 -9.81 12.52
CA ASP A 70 11.97 -11.13 12.06
C ASP A 70 10.77 -12.05 11.83
N TRP A 71 9.80 -12.06 12.75
CA TRP A 71 8.56 -12.82 12.58
C TRP A 71 7.79 -12.34 11.33
N TRP A 72 7.73 -11.03 11.10
CA TRP A 72 7.05 -10.49 9.93
C TRP A 72 7.76 -10.88 8.63
N VAL A 73 9.09 -10.83 8.59
CA VAL A 73 9.91 -11.29 7.45
C VAL A 73 9.63 -12.76 7.16
N GLU A 74 9.59 -13.63 8.17
CA GLU A 74 9.25 -15.06 7.98
C GLU A 74 7.85 -15.25 7.37
N GLN A 75 6.86 -14.46 7.80
CA GLN A 75 5.53 -14.50 7.19
C GLN A 75 5.56 -14.01 5.73
N MET A 76 6.28 -12.92 5.46
CA MET A 76 6.44 -12.38 4.10
C MET A 76 7.11 -13.40 3.17
N ASP A 77 8.19 -14.03 3.61
CA ASP A 77 8.91 -15.05 2.84
C ASP A 77 7.99 -16.24 2.55
N THR A 78 7.31 -16.74 3.58
CA THR A 78 6.34 -17.84 3.44
C THR A 78 5.24 -17.50 2.43
N LYS A 79 4.62 -16.32 2.52
CA LYS A 79 3.54 -15.93 1.62
C LYS A 79 4.03 -15.58 0.21
N SER A 80 5.24 -15.03 0.07
CA SER A 80 5.85 -14.72 -1.23
C SER A 80 6.11 -15.99 -2.06
N SER A 81 6.47 -17.10 -1.41
CA SER A 81 6.66 -18.40 -2.08
C SER A 81 5.39 -18.91 -2.78
N ASN A 82 4.22 -18.46 -2.33
CA ASN A 82 2.92 -18.72 -2.94
C ASN A 82 2.30 -17.46 -3.57
N GLN A 83 3.14 -16.51 -4.00
CA GLN A 83 2.74 -15.30 -4.72
C GLN A 83 1.65 -14.48 -4.01
N PHE A 84 1.67 -14.50 -2.67
CA PHE A 84 0.70 -13.78 -1.84
C PHE A 84 -0.77 -14.16 -2.12
N ASN A 85 -1.02 -15.39 -2.62
CA ASN A 85 -2.38 -15.87 -2.92
C ASN A 85 -3.28 -16.00 -1.68
N ASP A 86 -2.66 -16.23 -0.52
CA ASP A 86 -3.29 -16.21 0.81
C ASP A 86 -2.42 -15.38 1.76
N LEU A 87 -3.02 -14.35 2.35
CA LEU A 87 -2.36 -13.43 3.28
C LEU A 87 -2.71 -13.73 4.74
N SER A 88 -3.45 -14.80 5.01
CA SER A 88 -3.90 -15.16 6.35
C SER A 88 -2.72 -15.54 7.25
N ILE A 89 -2.69 -14.97 8.44
CA ILE A 89 -1.66 -15.16 9.45
C ILE A 89 -2.29 -15.25 10.84
N ILE A 90 -1.59 -15.86 11.79
CA ILE A 90 -1.95 -15.82 13.21
C ILE A 90 -0.95 -14.94 13.94
N SER A 91 -1.42 -13.95 14.69
CA SER A 91 -0.53 -13.04 15.40
C SER A 91 0.16 -13.73 16.58
N PRO A 92 1.46 -13.50 16.82
CA PRO A 92 2.18 -14.09 17.95
C PRO A 92 1.78 -13.45 19.29
N CYS A 93 1.24 -12.24 19.26
CA CYS A 93 0.94 -11.45 20.46
C CYS A 93 -0.43 -11.78 21.09
N CYS A 94 -1.46 -12.07 20.29
CA CYS A 94 -2.81 -12.35 20.80
C CYS A 94 -3.50 -13.55 20.15
N ALA A 95 -2.79 -14.30 19.29
CA ALA A 95 -3.31 -15.45 18.56
C ALA A 95 -4.54 -15.17 17.68
N SER A 96 -4.81 -13.90 17.35
CA SER A 96 -5.89 -13.53 16.44
C SER A 96 -5.54 -13.92 15.01
N ALA A 97 -6.54 -14.37 14.26
CA ALA A 97 -6.44 -14.53 12.82
C ALA A 97 -6.51 -13.16 12.13
N LEU A 98 -5.47 -12.81 11.39
CA LEU A 98 -5.31 -11.54 10.70
C LEU A 98 -4.96 -11.78 9.23
N SER A 99 -4.89 -10.69 8.46
CA SER A 99 -4.29 -10.68 7.12
C SER A 99 -3.05 -9.80 7.13
N LEU A 100 -1.99 -10.19 6.41
CA LEU A 100 -0.83 -9.32 6.17
C LEU A 100 -1.26 -7.97 5.57
N ASN A 101 -2.29 -7.93 4.71
CA ASN A 101 -2.80 -6.68 4.11
C ASN A 101 -3.54 -5.78 5.13
N GLU A 102 -3.89 -6.30 6.30
CA GLU A 102 -4.64 -5.57 7.33
C GLU A 102 -3.81 -5.22 8.57
N LEU A 103 -2.56 -5.68 8.65
CA LEU A 103 -1.66 -5.27 9.72
C LEU A 103 -1.55 -3.74 9.76
N TYR A 104 -1.36 -3.21 10.96
CA TYR A 104 -1.12 -1.78 11.14
C TYR A 104 0.36 -1.50 10.84
N TYR A 105 0.67 -1.11 9.61
CA TYR A 105 1.99 -0.60 9.25
C TYR A 105 2.09 0.86 9.67
N ILE A 106 3.15 1.23 10.41
CA ILE A 106 3.32 2.59 10.93
C ILE A 106 3.34 3.61 9.80
N TRP A 107 4.07 3.28 8.73
CA TRP A 107 3.89 3.89 7.42
C TRP A 107 3.07 2.94 6.57
N PRO A 108 1.96 3.40 5.96
CA PRO A 108 1.09 2.52 5.20
C PRO A 108 1.86 1.72 4.14
N MET A 109 1.59 0.43 4.11
CA MET A 109 2.04 -0.52 3.10
C MET A 109 0.86 -1.43 2.75
N GLY A 110 0.99 -2.22 1.70
CA GLY A 110 -0.08 -3.16 1.38
C GLY A 110 0.25 -4.09 0.24
N PHE A 111 -0.79 -4.75 -0.27
CA PHE A 111 -0.70 -5.73 -1.33
C PHE A 111 -1.66 -5.34 -2.43
N ALA A 112 -1.23 -5.40 -3.69
CA ALA A 112 -2.08 -5.03 -4.81
C ALA A 112 -1.63 -5.66 -6.12
N LYS A 113 -2.59 -5.78 -7.05
CA LYS A 113 -2.31 -6.04 -8.48
C LYS A 113 -2.26 -4.76 -9.31
N TYR A 114 -2.85 -3.67 -8.82
CA TYR A 114 -2.93 -2.40 -9.52
C TYR A 114 -2.41 -1.27 -8.64
N VAL A 115 -1.54 -0.42 -9.21
CA VAL A 115 -0.92 0.71 -8.53
C VAL A 115 -0.94 1.92 -9.44
N ILE A 116 -1.30 3.08 -8.91
CA ILE A 116 -1.03 4.37 -9.52
C ILE A 116 0.13 5.00 -8.75
N GLU A 117 1.14 5.49 -9.47
CA GLU A 117 2.30 6.14 -8.85
C GLU A 117 2.37 7.60 -9.29
N ILE A 118 2.76 8.46 -8.36
CA ILE A 118 2.96 9.89 -8.57
C ILE A 118 4.37 10.22 -8.10
N MET A 119 5.20 10.72 -9.03
CA MET A 119 6.61 11.01 -8.76
C MET A 119 6.78 12.41 -8.15
N ASN A 120 7.45 12.45 -6.99
CA ASN A 120 7.85 13.64 -6.26
C ASN A 120 6.74 14.72 -6.11
N PRO A 121 5.53 14.36 -5.63
CA PRO A 121 4.50 15.35 -5.31
C PRO A 121 4.94 16.25 -4.14
N GLU A 122 4.41 17.46 -4.09
CA GLU A 122 4.59 18.40 -2.98
C GLU A 122 3.68 18.02 -1.80
N GLU A 123 4.06 18.39 -0.56
CA GLU A 123 3.34 17.93 0.64
C GLU A 123 1.86 18.36 0.65
N ASP A 124 1.53 19.57 0.17
CA ASP A 124 0.15 20.03 0.06
C ASP A 124 -0.66 19.23 -0.99
N GLU A 125 0.00 18.76 -2.06
CA GLU A 125 -0.59 17.84 -3.03
C GLU A 125 -0.89 16.49 -2.38
N VAL A 126 0.05 15.96 -1.59
CA VAL A 126 -0.12 14.68 -0.87
C VAL A 126 -1.31 14.75 0.08
N ILE A 127 -1.43 15.83 0.86
CA ILE A 127 -2.56 16.03 1.79
C ILE A 127 -3.91 16.01 1.04
N ARG A 128 -3.99 16.69 -0.12
CA ARG A 128 -5.21 16.68 -0.95
C ARG A 128 -5.53 15.28 -1.46
N ILE A 129 -4.52 14.55 -1.90
CA ILE A 129 -4.69 13.17 -2.36
C ILE A 129 -5.19 12.29 -1.21
N GLU A 130 -4.58 12.36 -0.03
CA GLU A 130 -5.00 11.55 1.12
C GLU A 130 -6.48 11.78 1.46
N GLN A 131 -6.90 13.04 1.55
CA GLN A 131 -8.32 13.39 1.79
C GLN A 131 -9.25 12.80 0.72
N PHE A 132 -8.83 12.80 -0.55
CA PHE A 132 -9.60 12.17 -1.61
C PHE A 132 -9.66 10.63 -1.45
N ILE A 133 -8.52 10.00 -1.14
CA ILE A 133 -8.39 8.54 -1.01
C ILE A 133 -9.21 8.00 0.16
N GLU A 134 -9.30 8.72 1.28
CA GLU A 134 -10.12 8.32 2.44
C GLU A 134 -11.59 8.08 2.09
N ASN A 135 -12.10 8.76 1.06
CA ASN A 135 -13.49 8.69 0.61
C ASN A 135 -13.75 7.60 -0.42
N ILE A 136 -12.72 6.83 -0.81
CA ILE A 136 -12.84 5.74 -1.78
C ILE A 136 -12.18 4.44 -1.26
N ASN A 137 -12.36 3.33 -1.98
CA ASN A 137 -11.83 2.02 -1.58
C ASN A 137 -10.36 1.81 -1.93
N TYR A 138 -9.52 2.80 -1.61
CA TYR A 138 -8.09 2.80 -1.87
C TYR A 138 -7.28 3.10 -0.61
N LYS A 139 -5.99 2.77 -0.66
CA LYS A 139 -4.97 3.13 0.33
C LYS A 139 -3.92 3.99 -0.37
N LEU A 140 -3.36 4.95 0.38
CA LEU A 140 -2.22 5.74 -0.05
C LEU A 140 -0.97 5.24 0.70
N ILE A 141 0.12 5.10 -0.04
CA ILE A 141 1.43 4.67 0.46
C ILE A 141 2.45 5.73 0.05
N ARG A 142 3.17 6.27 1.04
CA ARG A 142 4.24 7.26 0.86
C ARG A 142 5.58 6.51 0.88
N ALA A 143 6.25 6.38 -0.26
CA ALA A 143 7.49 5.64 -0.38
C ALA A 143 8.69 6.56 -0.65
N HIS A 144 9.83 6.25 -0.03
CA HIS A 144 11.08 6.97 -0.23
C HIS A 144 12.22 5.99 -0.56
N TYR A 145 12.96 6.25 -1.64
CA TYR A 145 14.06 5.41 -2.14
C TYR A 145 15.32 6.21 -2.42
#